data_AF-A0A800AXJ6-F1
#
_entry.id   AF-A0A800AXJ6-F1
#
_cell.length_a   1.000
_cell.length_b   1.000
_cell.length_c   1.000
_cell.angle_alpha   90.00
_cell.angle_beta   90.00
_cell.angle_gamma   90.00
#
_symmetry.space_group_name_H-M   'P 1'
#
loop_
_entity.id
_entity.type
_entity.pdbx_description
1 polymer ?
#
loop_
_entity_poly.entity_id
_entity_poly.type
_entity_poly.pdbx_seq_one_letter_code
_entity_poly.pdbx_strand_id
1 'polypeptide(L)'
;MNAQEFDKKVQLKWVNKSEIITNINTEVLELPLLDNKYFDENFIPYYFEQWNVSNNIQVDTYIISNIVYKNIDKDLYPLESHKYFPSKLTSKFIIKHARDKAFAQLKLIPLVFENGRLKKIVSFEIKYSFKPKNSNKNANSLHNSPLASGNWYKFAVNKTGVFKLDKSFLKSIGVNVNSINPKNIQLYGNGGAMLPEPNSVFRHDGLQENAIYVKGEEDNSFDSNDYILFYAQGSD
;
A
#
# COMPACT_ATOMS: atom_id res chain seq x y z
N MET A 1 -19.79 26.35 -8.29
CA MET A 1 -20.09 25.87 -6.92
C MET A 1 -18.99 26.37 -6.02
N ASN A 2 -19.30 27.20 -5.02
CA ASN A 2 -18.32 27.66 -4.04
C ASN A 2 -17.83 26.46 -3.22
N ALA A 3 -16.52 26.30 -3.07
CA ALA A 3 -15.95 25.27 -2.21
C ALA A 3 -16.38 25.56 -0.77
N GLN A 4 -17.08 24.63 -0.13
CA GLN A 4 -17.46 24.75 1.28
C GLN A 4 -16.20 24.53 2.13
N GLU A 5 -15.83 25.54 2.90
CA GLU A 5 -14.73 25.47 3.86
C GLU A 5 -15.22 24.97 5.21
N PHE A 6 -14.44 24.09 5.82
CA PHE A 6 -14.67 23.51 7.13
C PHE A 6 -13.52 23.89 8.06
N ASP A 7 -13.84 24.10 9.34
CA ASP A 7 -12.86 24.37 10.39
C ASP A 7 -13.12 23.42 11.56
N LYS A 8 -12.05 22.85 12.12
CA LYS A 8 -12.10 22.00 13.29
C LYS A 8 -10.94 22.28 14.23
N LYS A 9 -11.27 22.50 15.50
CA LYS A 9 -10.28 22.60 16.59
C LYS A 9 -10.05 21.24 17.22
N VAL A 10 -8.79 20.85 17.39
CA VAL A 10 -8.39 19.55 17.93
C VAL A 10 -7.54 19.77 19.18
N GLN A 11 -7.91 19.08 20.26
CA GLN A 11 -7.10 18.98 21.48
C GLN A 11 -6.56 17.56 21.64
N LEU A 12 -5.26 17.45 21.86
CA LEU A 12 -4.58 16.17 22.01
C LEU A 12 -4.49 15.81 23.48
N LYS A 13 -5.06 14.66 23.85
CA LYS A 13 -4.97 14.09 25.19
C LYS A 13 -3.66 13.31 25.31
N TRP A 14 -2.82 13.71 26.25
CA TRP A 14 -1.51 13.12 26.49
C TRP A 14 -1.49 12.35 27.80
N VAL A 15 -0.89 11.15 27.77
CA VAL A 15 -0.54 10.36 28.94
C VAL A 15 0.95 10.56 29.19
N ASN A 16 1.31 11.22 30.29
CA ASN A 16 2.68 11.72 30.51
C ASN A 16 3.71 10.64 30.83
N LYS A 17 3.27 9.47 31.32
CA LYS A 17 4.14 8.32 31.58
C LYS A 17 3.50 7.09 30.95
N SER A 18 3.99 6.72 29.77
CA SER A 18 3.61 5.46 29.15
C SER A 18 4.85 4.62 29.01
N GLU A 19 4.83 3.43 29.61
CA GLU A 19 5.91 2.46 29.52
C GLU A 19 5.79 1.72 28.19
N ILE A 20 6.77 1.90 27.30
CA ILE A 20 6.91 1.06 26.11
C ILE A 20 7.93 -0.02 26.44
N ILE A 21 7.45 -1.26 26.57
CA ILE A 21 8.30 -2.45 26.73
C ILE A 21 8.67 -2.93 25.33
N THR A 22 9.95 -2.95 25.00
CA THR A 22 10.44 -3.53 23.74
C THR A 22 11.12 -4.88 24.02
N ASN A 23 10.98 -5.84 23.10
CA ASN A 23 11.51 -7.21 23.28
C ASN A 23 13.04 -7.31 23.15
N ILE A 24 13.75 -6.20 22.95
CA ILE A 24 15.15 -6.22 22.50
C ILE A 24 16.13 -5.71 23.55
N ASN A 25 15.67 -5.02 24.60
CA ASN A 25 16.43 -4.67 25.79
C ASN A 25 15.40 -4.21 26.85
N THR A 26 15.63 -4.52 28.12
CA THR A 26 14.79 -4.12 29.26
C THR A 26 14.81 -2.60 29.55
N GLU A 27 15.03 -1.77 28.53
CA GLU A 27 14.93 -0.31 28.64
C GLU A 27 13.46 0.09 28.46
N VAL A 28 12.87 0.57 29.55
CA VAL A 28 11.54 1.16 29.54
C VAL A 28 11.64 2.55 28.92
N LEU A 29 11.10 2.72 27.73
CA LEU A 29 11.02 4.02 27.08
C LEU A 29 9.78 4.76 27.63
N GLU A 30 10.01 5.71 28.54
CA GLU A 30 8.97 6.60 29.05
C GLU A 30 8.79 7.78 28.10
N LEU A 31 7.86 7.68 27.15
CA LEU A 31 7.46 8.82 26.31
C LEU A 31 6.06 9.31 26.69
N PRO A 32 5.80 10.63 26.65
CA PRO A 32 4.43 11.11 26.64
C PRO A 32 3.78 10.62 25.35
N LEU A 33 2.73 9.80 25.47
CA LEU A 33 1.98 9.27 24.33
C LEU A 33 0.61 9.93 24.23
N LEU A 34 0.05 9.90 23.02
CA LEU A 34 -1.36 10.19 22.87
C LEU A 34 -2.21 9.07 23.47
N ASP A 35 -3.32 9.45 24.08
CA ASP A 35 -4.28 8.54 24.71
C ASP A 35 -4.82 7.45 23.75
N ASN A 36 -4.85 7.75 22.46
CA ASN A 36 -5.29 6.82 21.42
C ASN A 36 -4.21 5.81 20.97
N LYS A 37 -2.97 5.89 21.50
CA LYS A 37 -1.88 4.91 21.38
C LYS A 37 -1.60 4.37 19.96
N TYR A 38 -1.75 5.19 18.93
CA TYR A 38 -1.41 4.78 17.56
C TYR A 38 0.07 4.97 17.25
N PHE A 39 0.68 3.96 16.63
CA PHE A 39 2.08 3.95 16.20
C PHE A 39 2.19 3.47 14.75
N ASP A 40 3.15 3.99 13.99
CA ASP A 40 3.47 3.47 12.66
C ASP A 40 4.48 2.31 12.73
N GLU A 41 4.87 1.78 11.56
CA GLU A 41 5.84 0.69 11.43
C GLU A 41 7.21 0.97 12.07
N ASN A 42 7.54 2.24 12.31
CA ASN A 42 8.79 2.67 12.95
C ASN A 42 8.57 3.06 14.42
N PHE A 43 7.43 2.66 15.01
CA PHE A 43 7.04 3.00 16.38
C PHE A 43 6.93 4.51 16.64
N ILE A 44 6.66 5.32 15.61
CA ILE A 44 6.43 6.76 15.78
C ILE A 44 4.96 6.95 16.15
N PRO A 45 4.65 7.57 17.31
CA PRO A 45 3.28 7.85 17.69
C PRO A 45 2.65 8.88 16.75
N TYR A 46 1.38 8.66 16.39
CA TYR A 46 0.63 9.61 15.58
C TYR A 46 -0.78 9.85 16.10
N TYR A 47 -1.28 11.06 15.87
CA TYR A 47 -2.69 11.39 16.01
C TYR A 47 -3.45 10.88 14.79
N PHE A 48 -4.58 10.20 15.04
CA PHE A 48 -5.49 9.74 14.00
C PHE A 48 -6.92 10.06 14.37
N GLU A 49 -7.63 10.63 13.41
CA GLU A 49 -9.07 10.84 13.50
C GLU A 49 -9.71 10.63 12.14
N GLN A 50 -10.92 10.08 12.14
CA GLN A 50 -11.73 9.92 10.94
C GLN A 50 -13.19 10.28 11.19
N TRP A 51 -13.85 10.83 10.17
CA TRP A 51 -15.27 11.13 10.20
C TRP A 51 -15.93 10.89 8.85
N ASN A 52 -17.24 10.62 8.88
CA ASN A 52 -18.03 10.37 7.67
C ASN A 52 -18.09 11.64 6.81
N VAL A 53 -18.00 11.46 5.49
CA VAL A 53 -18.18 12.52 4.51
C VAL A 53 -19.02 12.02 3.33
N SER A 54 -19.47 12.95 2.49
CA SER A 54 -20.19 12.61 1.25
C SER A 54 -19.34 11.77 0.31
N ASN A 55 -19.98 10.88 -0.44
CA ASN A 55 -19.31 10.13 -1.51
C ASN A 55 -18.93 11.06 -2.69
N ASN A 56 -18.01 10.60 -3.54
CA ASN A 56 -17.54 11.32 -4.75
C ASN A 56 -16.89 12.69 -4.49
N ILE A 57 -16.24 12.87 -3.35
CA ILE A 57 -15.42 14.05 -3.05
C ILE A 57 -13.95 13.67 -2.90
N GLN A 58 -13.08 14.66 -3.03
CA GLN A 58 -11.67 14.57 -2.65
C GLN A 58 -11.26 15.82 -1.90
N VAL A 59 -10.18 15.74 -1.13
CA VAL A 59 -9.58 16.91 -0.49
C VAL A 59 -9.14 17.88 -1.59
N ASP A 60 -9.58 19.13 -1.50
CA ASP A 60 -9.11 20.20 -2.37
C ASP A 60 -7.88 20.86 -1.74
N THR A 61 -8.07 21.47 -0.58
CA THR A 61 -7.00 22.03 0.24
C THR A 61 -7.19 21.68 1.71
N TYR A 62 -6.09 21.70 2.46
CA TYR A 62 -6.14 21.71 3.92
C TYR A 62 -4.94 22.47 4.49
N ILE A 63 -5.15 23.13 5.63
CA ILE A 63 -4.14 23.91 6.34
C ILE A 63 -4.29 23.60 7.82
N ILE A 64 -3.17 23.28 8.47
CA ILE A 64 -3.10 23.18 9.93
C ILE A 64 -2.48 24.46 10.44
N SER A 65 -3.15 25.11 11.38
CA SER A 65 -2.77 26.40 11.94
C SER A 65 -3.02 26.44 13.43
N ASN A 66 -2.66 27.55 14.09
CA ASN A 66 -2.89 27.76 15.52
C ASN A 66 -2.36 26.60 16.40
N ILE A 67 -1.17 26.10 16.03
CA ILE A 67 -0.53 24.96 16.69
C ILE A 67 0.09 25.41 18.01
N VAL A 68 -0.30 24.75 19.09
CA VAL A 68 0.26 24.98 20.42
C VAL A 68 1.26 23.87 20.74
N TYR A 69 2.53 24.25 20.88
CA TYR A 69 3.60 23.33 21.26
C TYR A 69 3.87 23.39 22.76
N LYS A 70 4.27 22.26 23.34
CA LYS A 70 4.83 22.15 24.69
C LYS A 70 6.14 21.38 24.63
N ASN A 71 7.16 21.84 25.33
CA ASN A 71 8.41 21.11 25.44
C ASN A 71 8.19 19.81 26.24
N ILE A 72 8.90 18.76 25.86
CA ILE A 72 9.05 17.56 26.66
C ILE A 72 10.37 17.69 27.43
N ASP A 73 10.38 17.29 28.69
CA ASP A 73 11.61 17.28 29.50
C ASP A 73 12.61 16.28 28.92
N LYS A 74 13.89 16.65 28.90
CA LYS A 74 14.96 15.84 28.29
C LYS A 74 15.08 14.44 28.89
N ASP A 75 14.70 14.29 30.15
CA ASP A 75 14.76 13.03 30.88
C ASP A 75 13.66 12.05 30.45
N LEU A 76 12.66 12.52 29.68
CA LEU A 76 11.53 11.74 29.18
C LEU A 76 11.70 11.31 27.73
N TYR A 77 12.91 11.37 27.15
CA TYR A 77 13.17 10.82 25.82
C TYR A 77 14.66 10.51 25.58
N PRO A 78 15.02 9.47 24.80
CA PRO A 78 16.42 9.12 24.52
C PRO A 78 17.17 10.23 23.77
N LEU A 79 18.48 10.35 24.02
CA LEU A 79 19.35 11.36 23.39
C LEU A 79 19.33 11.31 21.85
N GLU A 80 19.11 10.12 21.29
CA GLU A 80 19.06 9.84 19.84
C GLU A 80 17.67 10.08 19.21
N SER A 81 16.73 10.70 19.94
CA SER A 81 15.36 10.95 19.46
C SER A 81 15.27 11.75 18.16
N HIS A 82 16.28 12.56 17.84
CA HIS A 82 16.35 13.34 16.60
C HIS A 82 16.29 12.48 15.32
N LYS A 83 16.67 11.19 15.40
CA LYS A 83 16.62 10.25 14.28
C LYS A 83 15.21 9.77 13.94
N TYR A 84 14.31 9.83 14.93
CA TYR A 84 12.99 9.21 14.83
C TYR A 84 11.87 10.23 14.62
N PHE A 85 12.07 11.49 15.05
CA PHE A 85 11.04 12.51 14.96
C PHE A 85 11.37 13.58 13.91
N PRO A 86 10.37 13.99 13.10
CA PRO A 86 10.58 15.02 12.09
C PRO A 86 10.91 16.36 12.73
N SER A 87 11.69 17.19 12.01
CA SER A 87 12.04 18.54 12.46
C SER A 87 10.95 19.58 12.21
N LYS A 88 9.86 19.18 11.56
CA LYS A 88 8.68 20.01 11.27
C LYS A 88 7.42 19.19 11.39
N LEU A 89 6.27 19.87 11.46
CA LEU A 89 4.96 19.21 11.42
C LEU A 89 4.84 18.32 10.18
N THR A 90 4.48 17.05 10.41
CA THR A 90 4.14 16.11 9.34
C THR A 90 2.69 15.66 9.50
N SER A 91 1.88 15.86 8.46
CA SER A 91 0.46 15.52 8.46
C SER A 91 0.00 15.03 7.10
N LYS A 92 -1.09 14.26 7.08
CA LYS A 92 -1.74 13.76 5.88
C LYS A 92 -3.24 13.78 6.09
N PHE A 93 -3.96 14.47 5.21
CA PHE A 93 -5.42 14.51 5.21
C PHE A 93 -5.94 13.97 3.87
N ILE A 94 -6.71 12.89 3.91
CA ILE A 94 -7.16 12.17 2.71
C ILE A 94 -8.60 11.71 2.84
N ILE A 95 -9.23 11.43 1.70
CA ILE A 95 -10.49 10.67 1.65
C ILE A 95 -10.17 9.20 1.40
N LYS A 96 -10.73 8.32 2.23
CA LYS A 96 -10.73 6.86 2.05
C LYS A 96 -12.15 6.35 1.85
N HIS A 97 -12.28 5.29 1.08
CA HIS A 97 -13.55 4.59 0.87
C HIS A 97 -13.47 3.21 1.52
N ALA A 98 -14.52 2.83 2.24
CA ALA A 98 -14.70 1.47 2.72
C ALA A 98 -16.16 1.08 2.52
N ARG A 99 -16.40 0.07 1.66
CA ARG A 99 -17.73 -0.29 1.15
C ARG A 99 -18.40 0.96 0.54
N ASP A 100 -19.65 1.24 0.90
CA ASP A 100 -20.44 2.36 0.35
C ASP A 100 -20.24 3.69 1.10
N LYS A 101 -19.27 3.76 2.03
CA LYS A 101 -19.01 4.94 2.85
C LYS A 101 -17.66 5.57 2.52
N ALA A 102 -17.65 6.91 2.49
CA ALA A 102 -16.44 7.72 2.42
C ALA A 102 -16.11 8.31 3.80
N PHE A 103 -14.81 8.34 4.10
CA PHE A 103 -14.27 8.87 5.35
C PHE A 103 -13.18 9.88 5.04
N ALA A 104 -13.24 11.04 5.67
CA ALA A 104 -12.08 11.91 5.78
C ALA A 104 -11.20 11.38 6.91
N GLN A 105 -9.90 11.24 6.65
CA GLN A 105 -8.91 10.72 7.59
C GLN A 105 -7.77 11.72 7.76
N LEU A 106 -7.53 12.14 8.99
CA LEU A 106 -6.39 12.95 9.38
C LEU A 106 -5.38 12.09 10.14
N LYS A 107 -4.17 11.97 9.59
CA LYS A 107 -2.99 11.44 10.28
C LYS A 107 -2.01 12.59 10.54
N LEU A 108 -1.51 12.72 11.76
CA LEU A 108 -0.58 13.79 12.14
C LEU A 108 0.48 13.26 13.11
N ILE A 109 1.76 13.57 12.89
CA ILE A 109 2.82 13.26 13.85
C ILE A 109 2.86 14.41 14.87
N PRO A 110 2.48 14.16 16.14
CA PRO A 110 2.30 15.19 17.16
C PRO A 110 3.59 15.55 17.89
N LEU A 111 4.71 14.92 17.52
CA LEU A 111 6.04 15.13 18.08
C LEU A 111 6.96 15.72 17.03
N VAL A 112 7.66 16.80 17.39
CA VAL A 112 8.59 17.53 16.52
C VAL A 112 9.90 17.73 17.24
N PHE A 113 11.01 17.44 16.58
CA PHE A 113 12.35 17.66 17.14
C PHE A 113 12.98 18.92 16.53
N GLU A 114 13.01 20.00 17.29
CA GLU A 114 13.47 21.30 16.81
C GLU A 114 14.44 21.93 17.80
N ASN A 115 15.56 22.47 17.30
CA ASN A 115 16.59 23.13 18.13
C ASN A 115 17.11 22.25 19.29
N GLY A 116 17.28 20.95 19.03
CA GLY A 116 17.79 20.00 20.03
C GLY A 116 16.80 19.66 21.15
N ARG A 117 15.52 19.98 20.98
CA ARG A 117 14.47 19.69 21.97
C ARG A 117 13.27 19.03 21.31
N LEU A 118 12.76 17.98 21.96
CA LEU A 118 11.51 17.35 21.55
C LEU A 118 10.33 18.20 22.05
N LYS A 119 9.43 18.54 21.14
CA LYS A 119 8.21 19.27 21.41
C LYS A 119 7.01 18.39 21.06
N LYS A 120 5.96 18.50 21.87
CA LYS A 120 4.66 17.89 21.59
C LYS A 120 3.62 18.92 21.23
N ILE A 121 2.72 18.55 20.33
CA ILE A 121 1.57 19.35 19.95
C ILE A 121 0.43 19.09 20.94
N VAL A 122 -0.06 20.14 21.58
CA VAL A 122 -1.17 20.06 22.55
C VAL A 122 -2.51 20.33 21.87
N SER A 123 -2.53 21.24 20.91
CA SER A 123 -3.72 21.55 20.11
C SER A 123 -3.34 22.13 18.76
N PHE A 124 -4.26 22.03 17.82
CA PHE A 124 -4.18 22.69 16.52
C PHE A 124 -5.58 22.93 15.94
N GLU A 125 -5.65 23.75 14.91
CA GLU A 125 -6.85 23.94 14.10
C GLU A 125 -6.58 23.45 12.68
N ILE A 126 -7.55 22.74 12.09
CA ILE A 126 -7.49 22.30 10.70
C ILE A 126 -8.61 22.98 9.91
N LYS A 127 -8.21 23.72 8.87
CA LYS A 127 -9.10 24.26 7.85
C LYS A 127 -8.98 23.40 6.60
N TYR A 128 -10.10 23.01 6.00
CA TYR A 128 -10.07 22.17 4.81
C TYR A 128 -11.28 22.41 3.92
N SER A 129 -11.12 22.11 2.64
CA SER A 129 -12.21 22.13 1.68
C SER A 129 -12.22 20.83 0.87
N PHE A 130 -13.41 20.50 0.38
CA PHE A 130 -13.59 19.40 -0.55
C PHE A 130 -13.96 19.94 -1.92
N LYS A 131 -13.48 19.25 -2.95
CA LYS A 131 -13.97 19.41 -4.31
C LYS A 131 -14.64 18.13 -4.77
N PRO A 132 -15.59 18.23 -5.71
CA PRO A 132 -16.06 17.06 -6.43
C PRO A 132 -14.85 16.29 -6.95
N LYS A 133 -14.83 14.99 -6.65
CA LYS A 133 -13.92 14.10 -7.34
C LYS A 133 -14.46 14.01 -8.76
N ASN A 134 -13.83 14.74 -9.68
CA ASN A 134 -14.09 14.55 -11.10
C ASN A 134 -13.73 13.11 -11.43
N SER A 135 -14.75 12.27 -11.37
CA SER A 135 -14.73 10.93 -11.90
C SER A 135 -14.74 11.07 -13.43
N ASN A 136 -13.62 11.50 -14.01
CA ASN A 136 -13.24 10.85 -15.24
C ASN A 136 -13.14 9.38 -14.84
N LYS A 137 -14.12 8.57 -15.23
CA LYS A 137 -14.11 7.10 -15.11
C LYS A 137 -13.02 6.48 -16.00
N ASN A 138 -11.89 7.19 -16.15
CA ASN A 138 -10.67 6.78 -16.81
C ASN A 138 -9.51 6.74 -15.81
N ALA A 139 -9.78 6.77 -14.50
CA ALA A 139 -8.90 6.15 -13.52
C ALA A 139 -9.37 4.71 -13.31
N ASN A 140 -9.28 3.90 -14.37
CA ASN A 140 -8.61 2.63 -14.15
C ASN A 140 -7.34 3.00 -13.40
N SER A 141 -7.15 2.47 -12.19
CA SER A 141 -5.76 2.20 -11.85
C SER A 141 -5.24 1.42 -13.05
N LEU A 142 -4.37 2.02 -13.86
CA LEU A 142 -3.62 1.31 -14.88
C LEU A 142 -2.64 0.39 -14.15
N HIS A 143 -3.13 -0.46 -13.24
CA HIS A 143 -2.70 -1.83 -13.30
C HIS A 143 -3.39 -2.35 -14.55
N ASN A 144 -2.66 -2.33 -15.67
CA ASN A 144 -2.97 -3.22 -16.78
C ASN A 144 -2.89 -4.64 -16.20
N SER A 145 -3.96 -5.07 -15.54
CA SER A 145 -4.07 -6.46 -15.11
C SER A 145 -4.16 -7.21 -16.43
N PRO A 146 -3.22 -8.11 -16.73
CA PRO A 146 -3.32 -8.91 -17.94
C PRO A 146 -4.69 -9.61 -17.99
N LEU A 147 -5.24 -9.96 -16.81
CA LEU A 147 -6.56 -10.57 -16.63
C LEU A 147 -7.77 -9.72 -17.06
N ALA A 148 -7.60 -8.43 -17.37
CA ALA A 148 -8.72 -7.55 -17.72
C ALA A 148 -9.38 -7.89 -19.07
N SER A 149 -8.65 -8.61 -19.94
CA SER A 149 -9.13 -9.02 -21.26
C SER A 149 -8.54 -10.38 -21.66
N GLY A 150 -9.17 -11.09 -22.60
CA GLY A 150 -8.68 -12.37 -23.11
C GLY A 150 -9.28 -13.60 -22.42
N ASN A 151 -8.88 -14.78 -22.91
CA ASN A 151 -9.31 -16.07 -22.37
C ASN A 151 -8.24 -16.63 -21.43
N TRP A 152 -8.61 -16.86 -20.17
CA TRP A 152 -7.68 -17.25 -19.11
C TRP A 152 -7.82 -18.73 -18.75
N TYR A 153 -6.68 -19.41 -18.72
CA TYR A 153 -6.58 -20.81 -18.32
C TYR A 153 -5.50 -20.93 -17.25
N LYS A 154 -5.80 -21.67 -16.18
CA LYS A 154 -4.91 -21.82 -15.03
C LYS A 154 -4.40 -23.25 -14.94
N PHE A 155 -3.12 -23.39 -14.69
CA PHE A 155 -2.48 -24.65 -14.33
C PHE A 155 -1.45 -24.41 -13.22
N ALA A 156 -0.97 -25.48 -12.60
CA ALA A 156 0.00 -25.41 -11.50
C ALA A 156 1.32 -26.06 -11.91
N VAL A 157 2.42 -25.54 -11.35
CA VAL A 157 3.77 -26.09 -11.47
C VAL A 157 4.25 -26.46 -10.07
N ASN A 158 4.70 -27.71 -9.89
CA ASN A 158 5.10 -28.25 -8.59
C ASN A 158 6.61 -28.59 -8.51
N LYS A 159 7.37 -28.31 -9.57
CA LYS A 159 8.81 -28.56 -9.64
C LYS A 159 9.49 -27.39 -10.34
N THR A 160 10.76 -27.19 -10.05
CA THR A 160 11.59 -26.22 -10.76
C THR A 160 12.15 -26.83 -12.04
N GLY A 161 12.00 -26.15 -13.17
CA GLY A 161 12.54 -26.62 -14.45
C GLY A 161 11.90 -25.99 -15.69
N VAL A 162 12.26 -26.52 -16.85
CA VAL A 162 11.64 -26.18 -18.14
C VAL A 162 10.46 -27.11 -18.40
N PHE A 163 9.32 -26.52 -18.72
CA PHE A 163 8.05 -27.21 -18.95
C PHE A 163 7.65 -27.11 -20.41
N LYS A 164 6.95 -28.14 -20.90
CA LYS A 164 6.39 -28.19 -22.25
C LYS A 164 4.86 -28.20 -22.17
N LEU A 165 4.22 -27.24 -22.83
CA LEU A 165 2.78 -27.19 -23.04
C LEU A 165 2.50 -27.62 -24.48
N ASP A 166 2.01 -28.84 -24.66
CA ASP A 166 1.60 -29.35 -25.97
C ASP A 166 0.08 -29.26 -26.17
N LYS A 167 -0.37 -29.62 -27.39
CA LYS A 167 -1.79 -29.59 -27.76
C LYS A 167 -2.67 -30.39 -26.80
N SER A 168 -2.19 -31.52 -26.31
CA SER A 168 -2.92 -32.39 -25.39
C SER A 168 -3.09 -31.73 -24.03
N PHE A 169 -2.05 -31.10 -23.52
CA PHE A 169 -2.12 -30.32 -22.29
C PHE A 169 -3.05 -29.11 -22.42
N LEU A 170 -2.95 -28.33 -23.49
CA LEU A 170 -3.82 -27.16 -23.69
C LEU A 170 -5.30 -27.57 -23.75
N LYS A 171 -5.63 -28.67 -24.42
CA LYS A 171 -6.98 -29.23 -24.41
C LYS A 171 -7.43 -29.68 -23.02
N SER A 172 -6.56 -30.29 -22.22
CA SER A 172 -6.93 -30.81 -20.89
C SER A 172 -7.30 -29.70 -19.91
N ILE A 173 -6.73 -28.51 -20.07
CA ILE A 173 -7.08 -27.31 -19.29
C ILE A 173 -8.23 -26.50 -19.90
N GLY A 174 -8.84 -26.98 -21.00
CA GLY A 174 -10.03 -26.39 -21.61
C GLY A 174 -9.78 -25.42 -22.77
N VAL A 175 -8.54 -25.28 -23.27
CA VAL A 175 -8.23 -24.41 -24.41
C VAL A 175 -8.79 -25.01 -25.70
N ASN A 176 -9.55 -24.22 -26.45
CA ASN A 176 -9.93 -24.57 -27.81
C ASN A 176 -8.77 -24.33 -28.79
N VAL A 177 -7.85 -25.28 -28.86
CA VAL A 177 -6.64 -25.21 -29.71
C VAL A 177 -6.91 -25.04 -31.21
N ASN A 178 -8.13 -25.32 -31.68
CA ASN A 178 -8.48 -25.15 -33.09
C ASN A 178 -8.78 -23.68 -33.46
N SER A 179 -8.89 -22.79 -32.47
CA SER A 179 -9.22 -21.38 -32.67
C SER A 179 -8.18 -20.43 -32.09
N ILE A 180 -6.98 -20.93 -31.74
CA ILE A 180 -5.89 -20.10 -31.20
C ILE A 180 -4.83 -19.86 -32.26
N ASN A 181 -4.35 -18.61 -32.36
CA ASN A 181 -3.11 -18.29 -33.04
C ASN A 181 -1.97 -18.40 -32.01
N PRO A 182 -0.95 -19.25 -32.22
CA PRO A 182 0.16 -19.41 -31.27
C PRO A 182 0.91 -18.11 -30.95
N LYS A 183 0.98 -17.16 -31.89
CA LYS A 183 1.61 -15.83 -31.71
C LYS A 183 0.93 -14.94 -30.68
N ASN A 184 -0.33 -15.26 -30.34
CA ASN A 184 -1.13 -14.51 -29.38
C ASN A 184 -1.13 -15.15 -27.98
N ILE A 185 -0.37 -16.22 -27.77
CA ILE A 185 -0.31 -16.88 -26.48
C ILE A 185 0.63 -16.12 -25.56
N GLN A 186 0.15 -15.83 -24.38
CA GLN A 186 0.91 -15.18 -23.32
C GLN A 186 0.85 -16.06 -22.07
N LEU A 187 1.97 -16.15 -21.36
CA LEU A 187 2.06 -16.87 -20.11
C LEU A 187 2.31 -15.88 -18.99
N TYR A 188 1.53 -15.97 -17.92
CA TYR A 188 1.65 -15.06 -16.78
C TYR A 188 1.85 -15.82 -15.47
N GLY A 189 2.76 -15.34 -14.62
CA GLY A 189 3.04 -15.92 -13.31
C GLY A 189 4.11 -15.17 -12.54
N ASN A 190 4.14 -15.37 -11.23
CA ASN A 190 5.12 -14.75 -10.32
C ASN A 190 6.03 -15.81 -9.65
N GLY A 191 6.14 -17.00 -10.25
CA GLY A 191 6.87 -18.15 -9.70
C GLY A 191 6.17 -18.80 -8.51
N GLY A 192 6.91 -19.65 -7.78
CA GLY A 192 6.46 -20.38 -6.59
C GLY A 192 7.50 -20.41 -5.46
N ALA A 193 8.49 -19.51 -5.49
CA ALA A 193 9.52 -19.45 -4.46
C ALA A 193 8.90 -19.17 -3.07
N MET A 194 9.58 -19.66 -2.03
CA MET A 194 9.19 -19.40 -0.64
C MET A 194 9.10 -17.89 -0.39
N LEU A 195 8.01 -17.47 0.25
CA LEU A 195 7.83 -16.05 0.58
C LEU A 195 8.95 -15.61 1.54
N PRO A 196 9.64 -14.48 1.25
CA PRO A 196 10.65 -13.97 2.16
C PRO A 196 9.98 -13.51 3.46
N GLU A 197 10.59 -13.83 4.60
CA GLU A 197 10.09 -13.45 5.94
C GLU A 197 9.94 -11.92 6.11
N PRO A 198 10.85 -11.07 5.60
CA PRO A 198 10.67 -9.63 5.71
C PRO A 198 9.61 -9.11 4.71
N ASN A 199 8.66 -8.32 5.22
CA ASN A 199 7.64 -7.66 4.40
C ASN A 199 8.17 -6.48 3.57
N SER A 200 9.43 -6.09 3.76
CA SER A 200 10.11 -5.04 3.01
C SER A 200 10.74 -5.54 1.70
N VAL A 201 10.78 -6.85 1.46
CA VAL A 201 11.33 -7.40 0.23
C VAL A 201 10.39 -7.09 -0.94
N PHE A 202 10.97 -6.60 -2.03
CA PHE A 202 10.26 -6.27 -3.25
C PHE A 202 9.40 -7.45 -3.74
N ARG A 203 8.16 -7.14 -4.11
CA ARG A 203 7.23 -8.06 -4.77
C ARG A 203 6.52 -7.29 -5.86
N HIS A 204 6.28 -7.93 -6.99
CA HIS A 204 5.46 -7.33 -8.03
C HIS A 204 4.00 -7.25 -7.56
N ASP A 205 3.37 -6.09 -7.73
CA ASP A 205 1.97 -5.85 -7.34
C ASP A 205 0.95 -6.63 -8.20
N GLY A 206 1.39 -7.35 -9.25
CA GLY A 206 0.54 -8.12 -10.16
C GLY A 206 1.30 -9.21 -10.91
N LEU A 207 0.59 -9.95 -11.77
CA LEU A 207 1.17 -11.01 -12.60
C LEU A 207 2.19 -10.45 -13.59
N GLN A 208 3.35 -11.09 -13.69
CA GLN A 208 4.36 -10.80 -14.70
C GLN A 208 4.20 -11.74 -15.91
N GLU A 209 4.48 -11.23 -17.10
CA GLU A 209 4.58 -12.05 -18.31
C GLU A 209 5.87 -12.86 -18.26
N ASN A 210 5.75 -14.17 -18.39
CA ASN A 210 6.86 -15.10 -18.42
C ASN A 210 7.35 -15.27 -19.86
N ALA A 211 8.67 -15.32 -20.02
CA ALA A 211 9.26 -15.66 -21.30
C ALA A 211 8.85 -17.07 -21.74
N ILE A 212 8.39 -17.19 -22.98
CA ILE A 212 8.03 -18.46 -23.61
C ILE A 212 8.77 -18.61 -24.94
N TYR A 213 8.98 -19.86 -25.33
CA TYR A 213 9.38 -20.24 -26.68
C TYR A 213 8.23 -21.01 -27.31
N VAL A 214 7.78 -20.60 -28.49
CA VAL A 214 6.70 -21.25 -29.22
C VAL A 214 7.29 -21.92 -30.46
N LYS A 215 7.11 -23.23 -30.59
CA LYS A 215 7.46 -23.96 -31.82
C LYS A 215 6.22 -24.15 -32.68
N GLY A 216 6.34 -23.81 -33.96
CA GLY A 216 5.28 -24.01 -34.96
C GLY A 216 4.38 -22.81 -35.19
N GLU A 217 4.73 -21.62 -34.69
CA GLU A 217 3.86 -20.42 -34.78
C GLU A 217 3.78 -19.76 -36.16
N GLU A 218 4.47 -20.29 -37.17
CA GLU A 218 4.65 -19.63 -38.47
C GLU A 218 3.37 -19.52 -39.29
N ASP A 219 2.49 -20.51 -39.21
CA ASP A 219 1.27 -20.61 -40.01
C ASP A 219 0.00 -20.09 -39.30
N ASN A 220 0.15 -19.56 -38.08
CA ASN A 220 -0.91 -19.07 -37.21
C ASN A 220 -1.90 -20.16 -36.73
N SER A 221 -1.58 -21.44 -36.85
CA SER A 221 -2.35 -22.58 -36.33
C SER A 221 -1.59 -23.26 -35.19
N PHE A 222 -2.30 -23.87 -34.23
CA PHE A 222 -1.68 -24.74 -33.23
C PHE A 222 -1.90 -26.22 -33.58
N ASP A 223 -0.92 -26.77 -34.30
CA ASP A 223 -0.92 -28.11 -34.86
C ASP A 223 -0.44 -29.17 -33.87
N SER A 224 -0.49 -30.43 -34.29
CA SER A 224 -0.21 -31.58 -33.41
C SER A 224 1.25 -31.65 -32.94
N ASN A 225 2.19 -31.02 -33.67
CA ASN A 225 3.62 -31.03 -33.35
C ASN A 225 4.07 -29.75 -32.63
N ASP A 226 3.14 -28.82 -32.38
CA ASP A 226 3.43 -27.51 -31.81
C ASP A 226 3.45 -27.59 -30.29
N TYR A 227 4.30 -26.77 -29.70
CA TYR A 227 4.43 -26.70 -28.26
C TYR A 227 5.02 -25.39 -27.79
N ILE A 228 4.76 -25.09 -26.52
CA ILE A 228 5.30 -23.95 -25.80
C ILE A 228 6.29 -24.45 -24.77
N LEU A 229 7.47 -23.85 -24.69
CA LEU A 229 8.43 -24.06 -23.60
C LEU A 229 8.49 -22.81 -22.72
N PHE A 230 8.56 -23.03 -21.41
CA PHE A 230 8.81 -21.96 -20.46
C PHE A 230 9.55 -22.51 -19.23
N TYR A 231 10.24 -21.64 -18.52
CA TYR A 231 10.86 -21.97 -17.24
C TYR A 231 9.96 -21.55 -16.09
N ALA A 232 9.83 -22.39 -15.07
CA ALA A 232 9.16 -22.04 -13.83
C ALA A 232 9.88 -22.62 -12.61
N GLN A 233 9.75 -21.91 -11.50
CA GLN A 233 10.22 -22.33 -10.18
C GLN A 233 9.03 -22.85 -9.38
N GLY A 234 9.11 -24.10 -8.93
CA GLY A 234 8.13 -24.69 -8.03
C GLY A 234 8.40 -24.29 -6.57
N SER A 235 7.41 -24.47 -5.71
CA SER A 235 7.63 -24.51 -4.27
C SER A 235 8.30 -25.85 -3.95
N ASP A 236 9.56 -25.83 -3.51
CA ASP A 236 10.25 -27.01 -2.97
C ASP A 236 9.53 -27.57 -1.73
#